data_AF-A0A929L722-F1
#
_entry.id   AF-A0A929L722-F1
#
_cell.length_a   1.000
_cell.length_b   1.000
_cell.length_c   1.000
_cell.angle_alpha   90.00
_cell.angle_beta   90.00
_cell.angle_gamma   90.00
#
_symmetry.space_group_name_H-M   'P 1'
#
loop_
_entity.id
_entity.type
_entity.pdbx_description
1 polymer ?
#
loop_
_entity_poly.entity_id
_entity_poly.type
_entity_poly.pdbx_seq_one_letter_code
_entity_poly.pdbx_strand_id
1 'polypeptide(L)'
;MRRFSLEGRWRLAEQSITPVDKPGVVHLNYTAARVQLVASGRGTVTVTHPDGKREVHHVSSDGTLDLVRASKSRSEVIDIEVSKGLTIYSLTFG
;
A
#
# COMPACT_ATOMS: atom_id res chain seq x y z
N MET A 1 11.70 -1.22 14.39
CA MET A 1 10.69 -0.15 14.55
C MET A 1 9.80 -0.15 13.31
N ARG A 2 8.49 -0.30 13.46
CA ARG A 2 7.53 -0.23 12.34
C ARG A 2 7.42 1.22 11.89
N ARG A 3 7.64 1.49 10.61
CA ARG A 3 7.68 2.85 10.05
C ARG A 3 7.19 2.82 8.62
N PHE A 4 6.65 3.95 8.18
CA PHE A 4 6.39 4.20 6.78
C PHE A 4 6.99 5.55 6.37
N SER A 5 7.27 5.69 5.08
CA SER A 5 7.58 6.97 4.44
C SER A 5 6.84 7.07 3.11
N LEU A 6 6.65 8.30 2.65
CA LEU A 6 5.97 8.60 1.39
C LEU A 6 6.98 9.14 0.39
N GLU A 7 6.96 8.58 -0.81
CA GLU A 7 7.65 9.11 -1.98
C GLU A 7 6.61 9.60 -3.00
N GLY A 8 6.95 10.68 -3.71
CA GLY A 8 6.08 11.31 -4.69
C GLY A 8 5.18 12.39 -4.09
N ARG A 9 4.26 12.90 -4.92
CA ARG A 9 3.37 14.00 -4.56
C ARG A 9 2.02 13.47 -4.10
N TRP A 10 1.73 13.71 -2.83
CA TRP A 10 0.51 13.30 -2.16
C TRP A 10 -0.32 14.51 -1.76
N ARG A 11 -1.63 14.42 -1.95
CA ARG A 11 -2.60 15.29 -1.27
C ARG A 11 -2.97 14.64 0.05
N LEU A 12 -2.71 15.33 1.15
CA LEU A 12 -3.09 14.92 2.50
C LEU A 12 -4.47 15.48 2.85
N ALA A 13 -5.32 14.65 3.41
CA ALA A 13 -6.57 15.02 4.06
C ALA A 13 -6.56 14.50 5.51
N GLU A 14 -7.58 14.85 6.29
CA GLU A 14 -7.67 14.47 7.71
C GLU A 14 -7.53 12.95 7.95
N GLN A 15 -8.07 12.14 7.03
CA GLN A 15 -8.15 10.68 7.18
C GLN A 15 -7.58 9.90 5.99
N SER A 16 -6.96 10.57 5.02
CA SER A 16 -6.54 9.91 3.79
C SER A 16 -5.41 10.60 3.06
N ILE A 17 -4.78 9.87 2.15
CA ILE A 17 -3.84 10.40 1.17
C ILE A 17 -4.19 9.94 -0.25
N THR A 18 -3.98 10.82 -1.22
CA THR A 18 -4.26 10.57 -2.64
C THR A 18 -3.04 10.98 -3.49
N PRO A 19 -2.53 10.15 -4.42
CA PRO A 19 -1.53 10.56 -5.39
C PRO A 19 -2.08 11.63 -6.34
N VAL A 20 -1.29 12.69 -6.63
CA VAL A 20 -1.79 13.83 -7.41
C VAL A 20 -1.63 13.61 -8.93
N ASP A 21 -0.39 13.41 -9.40
CA ASP A 21 -0.07 13.43 -10.84
C ASP A 21 0.59 12.15 -11.34
N LYS A 22 1.49 11.58 -10.55
CA LYS A 22 2.12 10.27 -10.78
C LYS A 22 1.68 9.31 -9.68
N PRO A 23 1.88 8.00 -9.86
CA PRO A 23 1.78 7.08 -8.74
C PRO A 23 2.62 7.56 -7.56
N GLY A 24 2.07 7.42 -6.36
CA GLY A 24 2.79 7.68 -5.11
C GLY A 24 3.27 6.36 -4.53
N VAL A 25 4.39 6.37 -3.82
CA VAL A 25 4.93 5.16 -3.18
C VAL A 25 4.87 5.29 -1.67
N VAL A 26 4.38 4.25 -1.01
CA VAL A 26 4.52 4.07 0.44
C VAL A 26 5.61 3.02 0.66
N HIS A 27 6.72 3.42 1.28
CA HIS A 27 7.71 2.46 1.77
C HIS A 27 7.28 1.99 3.15
N LEU A 28 7.11 0.69 3.32
CA LEU A 28 6.55 0.12 4.54
C LEU A 28 7.52 -0.90 5.16
N ASN A 29 8.02 -0.59 6.35
CA ASN A 29 8.70 -1.56 7.22
C ASN A 29 7.68 -2.14 8.21
N TYR A 30 7.39 -3.44 8.09
CA TYR A 30 6.39 -4.13 8.90
C TYR A 30 6.91 -5.44 9.49
N THR A 31 6.19 -5.95 10.49
CA THR A 31 6.32 -7.31 11.03
C THR A 31 4.93 -7.88 11.22
N ALA A 32 4.48 -8.73 10.29
CA ALA A 32 3.12 -9.32 10.26
C ALA A 32 3.08 -10.53 9.31
N ALA A 33 2.03 -11.35 9.41
CA ALA A 33 1.73 -12.41 8.43
C ALA A 33 0.79 -11.89 7.33
N ARG A 34 0.00 -10.85 7.64
CA ARG A 34 -0.92 -10.19 6.72
C ARG A 34 -0.71 -8.68 6.75
N VAL A 35 -0.70 -8.07 5.57
CA VAL A 35 -0.78 -6.61 5.39
C VAL A 35 -1.96 -6.32 4.50
N GLN A 36 -2.84 -5.43 4.94
CA GLN A 36 -4.01 -5.03 4.17
C GLN A 36 -4.04 -3.52 4.01
N LEU A 37 -4.59 -3.07 2.88
CA LEU A 37 -4.76 -1.67 2.54
C LEU A 37 -6.26 -1.36 2.46
N VAL A 38 -6.69 -0.31 3.16
CA VAL A 38 -8.03 0.26 2.99
C VAL A 38 -7.95 1.38 1.97
N ALA A 39 -8.69 1.24 0.87
CA ALA A 39 -8.66 2.18 -0.25
C ALA A 39 -10.04 2.36 -0.89
N SER A 40 -10.20 3.48 -1.60
CA SER A 40 -11.35 3.80 -2.43
C SER A 40 -10.93 4.28 -3.81
N GLY A 41 -11.88 4.28 -4.74
CA GLY A 41 -11.67 4.70 -6.11
C GLY A 41 -11.29 3.54 -7.04
N ARG A 42 -10.62 3.87 -8.15
CA ARG A 42 -10.26 2.90 -9.19
C ARG A 42 -8.84 3.11 -9.66
N GLY A 43 -8.11 2.01 -9.82
CA GLY A 43 -6.71 2.04 -10.20
C GLY A 43 -5.98 0.75 -9.88
N THR A 44 -4.67 0.87 -9.66
CA THR A 44 -3.80 -0.25 -9.36
C THR A 44 -2.94 0.03 -8.14
N VAL A 45 -2.72 -1.01 -7.34
CA VAL A 45 -1.70 -1.03 -6.29
C VAL A 45 -0.66 -2.07 -6.68
N THR A 46 0.61 -1.67 -6.77
CA THR A 46 1.71 -2.60 -7.04
C THR A 46 2.58 -2.73 -5.79
N VAL A 47 2.78 -3.95 -5.32
CA VAL A 47 3.67 -4.27 -4.21
C VAL A 47 4.99 -4.79 -4.78
N THR A 48 6.11 -4.20 -4.37
CA THR A 48 7.45 -4.71 -4.67
C THR A 48 8.12 -5.21 -3.40
N HIS A 49 8.53 -6.47 -3.40
CA HIS A 49 9.23 -7.12 -2.30
C HIS A 49 10.76 -6.92 -2.38
N PRO A 50 11.51 -7.17 -1.28
CA PRO A 50 12.97 -7.03 -1.26
C PRO A 50 13.71 -7.87 -2.31
N ASP A 51 13.13 -9.00 -2.73
CA ASP A 51 13.67 -9.87 -3.78
C ASP A 51 13.37 -9.36 -5.21
N GLY A 52 12.71 -8.21 -5.33
CA GLY A 52 12.28 -7.62 -6.59
C GLY A 52 10.98 -8.20 -7.15
N LYS A 53 10.34 -9.16 -6.46
CA LYS A 53 9.05 -9.70 -6.88
C LYS A 53 7.99 -8.60 -6.84
N ARG A 54 7.21 -8.49 -7.92
CA ARG A 54 6.12 -7.52 -8.06
C ARG A 54 4.76 -8.21 -8.08
N GLU A 55 3.83 -7.70 -7.29
CA GLU A 55 2.43 -8.15 -7.24
C GLU A 55 1.53 -6.96 -7.59
N VAL A 56 0.65 -7.12 -8.58
CA VAL A 56 -0.26 -6.06 -9.04
C VAL A 56 -1.68 -6.39 -8.64
N HIS A 57 -2.33 -5.45 -7.95
CA HIS A 57 -3.71 -5.56 -7.51
C HIS A 57 -4.56 -4.50 -8.22
N HIS A 58 -5.59 -4.95 -8.92
CA HIS A 58 -6.58 -4.05 -9.52
C HIS A 58 -7.66 -3.71 -8.50
N VAL A 59 -7.88 -2.41 -8.29
CA VAL A 59 -8.93 -1.90 -7.40
C VAL A 59 -10.08 -1.40 -8.26
N SER A 60 -11.19 -2.13 -8.23
CA SER A 60 -12.42 -1.79 -8.97
C SER A 60 -13.57 -1.33 -8.06
N SER A 61 -13.42 -1.49 -6.75
CA SER A 61 -14.41 -1.11 -5.73
C SER A 61 -13.70 -0.71 -4.44
N ASP A 62 -14.38 0.12 -3.66
CA ASP A 62 -13.90 0.54 -2.34
C ASP A 62 -13.85 -0.65 -1.38
N GLY A 63 -12.91 -0.61 -0.44
CA GLY A 63 -12.81 -1.60 0.63
C GLY A 63 -11.39 -1.94 1.03
N THR A 64 -11.20 -3.18 1.45
CA THR A 64 -9.92 -3.69 1.95
C THR A 64 -9.30 -4.64 0.93
N LEU A 65 -8.00 -4.45 0.66
CA LEU A 65 -7.20 -5.28 -0.21
C LEU A 65 -6.11 -6.00 0.60
N ASP A 66 -5.97 -7.31 0.40
CA ASP A 66 -4.82 -8.05 0.92
C ASP A 66 -3.61 -7.81 0.01
N LEU A 67 -2.61 -7.09 0.54
CA LEU A 67 -1.35 -6.82 -0.14
C LEU A 67 -0.31 -7.91 0.13
N VAL A 68 -0.30 -8.45 1.35
CA VAL A 68 0.59 -9.53 1.74
C VAL A 68 -0.20 -10.57 2.51
N ARG A 69 0.04 -11.84 2.18
CA ARG A 69 -0.46 -13.00 2.94
C ARG A 69 0.62 -14.08 3.05
N ALA A 70 0.93 -14.46 4.28
CA ALA A 70 1.94 -15.47 4.61
C ALA A 70 1.43 -16.44 5.66
N SER A 71 2.01 -17.65 5.73
CA SER A 71 1.68 -18.64 6.76
C SER A 71 2.25 -18.32 8.14
N LYS A 72 3.29 -17.47 8.21
CA LYS A 72 3.93 -17.01 9.44
C LYS A 72 4.26 -15.53 9.33
N SER A 73 4.36 -14.87 10.49
CA SER A 73 4.79 -13.47 10.55
C SER A 73 6.21 -13.33 10.03
N ARG A 74 6.45 -12.31 9.22
CA ARG A 74 7.76 -11.95 8.66
C ARG A 74 8.00 -10.46 8.78
N SER A 75 9.27 -10.07 8.81
CA SER A 75 9.69 -8.67 8.81
C SER A 75 10.33 -8.31 7.49
N GLU A 76 9.73 -7.36 6.78
CA GLU A 76 10.17 -6.95 5.44
C GLU A 76 10.00 -5.44 5.26
N VAL A 77 10.72 -4.90 4.28
CA VAL A 77 10.46 -3.56 3.73
C VAL A 77 9.90 -3.75 2.32
N ILE A 78 8.69 -3.27 2.09
CA ILE A 78 8.03 -3.35 0.78
C ILE A 78 7.72 -1.96 0.27
N ASP A 79 7.70 -1.82 -1.05
CA ASP A 79 7.23 -0.62 -1.73
C ASP A 79 5.80 -0.85 -2.22
N ILE A 80 4.89 0.04 -1.83
CA ILE A 80 3.48 0.00 -2.24
C ILE A 80 3.25 1.20 -3.16
N GLU A 81 3.31 0.96 -4.46
CA GLU A 81 3.02 1.96 -5.49
C GLU A 81 1.51 2.04 -5.71
N VAL A 82 0.94 3.22 -5.48
CA VAL A 82 -0.50 3.50 -5.58
C VAL A 82 -0.72 4.40 -6.79
N SER A 83 -1.51 3.94 -7.77
CA SER A 83 -1.80 4.74 -8.95
C SER A 83 -2.65 5.97 -8.61
N LYS A 84 -2.58 6.98 -9.49
CA LYS A 84 -3.59 8.04 -9.51
C LYS A 84 -4.99 7.43 -9.64
N GLY A 85 -5.97 8.08 -9.01
CA GLY A 85 -7.37 7.61 -8.98
C GLY A 85 -7.74 6.79 -7.74
N LEU A 86 -6.74 6.40 -6.94
CA LEU A 86 -6.93 5.76 -5.65
C LEU A 86 -6.72 6.73 -4.49
N THR A 87 -7.54 6.59 -3.46
CA THR A 87 -7.35 7.22 -2.16
C THR A 87 -7.15 6.12 -1.13
N ILE A 88 -6.12 6.25 -0.28
CA ILE A 88 -5.82 5.26 0.76
C ILE A 88 -6.04 5.87 2.14
N TYR A 89 -6.51 5.06 3.07
CA TYR A 89 -6.94 5.49 4.41
C TYR A 89 -6.07 4.90 5.52
N SER A 90 -5.77 3.60 5.43
CA SER A 90 -4.99 2.91 6.46
C SER A 90 -4.33 1.65 5.93
N LEU A 91 -3.29 1.23 6.65
CA LEU A 91 -2.70 -0.09 6.57
C LEU A 91 -3.04 -0.85 7.85
N THR A 92 -3.50 -2.09 7.71
CA THR A 92 -3.80 -2.98 8.85
C THR A 92 -2.93 -4.23 8.78
N PHE A 93 -2.71 -4.84 9.94
CA PHE A 93 -1.73 -5.92 10.12
C PHE A 93 -2.34 -7.06 10.94
N GLY A 94 -1.99 -8.30 10.58
CA GLY A 94 -2.43 -9.53 11.27
C GLY A 94 -1.48 -10.69 11.12
#